data_AF-E9IMK7-F1
#
_entry.id   AF-E9IMK7-F1
#
_cell.length_a   1.000
_cell.length_b   1.000
_cell.length_c   1.000
_cell.angle_alpha   90.00
_cell.angle_beta   90.00
_cell.angle_gamma   90.00
#
_symmetry.space_group_name_H-M   'P 1'
#
loop_
_entity.id
_entity.type
_entity.pdbx_description
1 polymer ?
#
loop_
_entity_poly.entity_id
_entity_poly.type
_entity_poly.pdbx_seq_one_letter_code
_entity_poly.pdbx_strand_id
1 'polypeptide(L)'
;MSVIIYIICCILTPMSDSTVDGFSAFPFENFLGVLTKLIRKSEKPLQQIARRLLEYDDITFSDVRPPNLFKLEKHHHDGSFDNVRSYTKQYKVLHKNLFSLNCDDESNCCCVLNDRTMIEAVNFAVSSNVTYVIGMQLIPISNIYSDPTESIELGITVVEKNEQIKSWLCDTINLKLMKLLYQRNKFSVFPILHTAV
;
A
#
# COMPACT_ATOMS: atom_id res chain seq x y z
N MET A 1 -29.93 -0.69 9.97
CA MET A 1 -29.49 -0.27 8.63
C MET A 1 -28.98 1.18 8.62
N SER A 2 -29.52 2.09 9.44
CA SER A 2 -29.06 3.49 9.53
C SER A 2 -27.73 3.74 10.26
N VAL A 3 -27.24 2.80 11.08
CA VAL A 3 -26.02 3.01 11.91
C VAL A 3 -24.73 2.80 11.11
N ILE A 4 -24.73 1.88 10.14
CA ILE A 4 -23.53 1.56 9.34
C ILE A 4 -23.24 2.67 8.31
N ILE A 5 -24.27 3.30 7.77
CA ILE A 5 -24.14 4.45 6.87
C ILE A 5 -23.57 5.66 7.62
N TYR A 6 -23.93 5.83 8.90
CA TYR A 6 -23.44 6.93 9.72
C TYR A 6 -21.94 6.83 10.03
N ILE A 7 -21.45 5.61 10.29
CA ILE A 7 -20.03 5.38 10.61
C ILE A 7 -19.11 5.66 9.41
N ILE A 8 -19.55 5.32 8.20
CA ILE A 8 -18.75 5.59 6.98
C ILE A 8 -18.75 7.09 6.65
N CYS A 9 -19.85 7.80 6.92
CA CYS A 9 -19.95 9.25 6.65
C CYS A 9 -19.15 10.09 7.66
N CYS A 10 -19.01 9.64 8.92
CA CYS A 10 -18.25 10.36 9.94
C CYS A 10 -16.72 10.30 9.80
N ILE A 11 -16.17 9.34 9.04
CA ILE A 11 -14.72 9.17 8.91
C ILE A 11 -14.13 10.08 7.81
N LEU A 12 -14.96 10.64 6.91
CA LEU A 12 -14.45 11.23 5.66
C LEU A 12 -14.37 12.76 5.53
N THR A 13 -14.89 13.63 6.40
CA THR A 13 -14.48 15.06 6.37
C THR A 13 -14.91 15.91 7.58
N PRO A 14 -14.10 16.95 7.93
CA PRO A 14 -14.52 18.07 8.76
C PRO A 14 -15.49 19.00 8.01
N MET A 15 -16.32 19.71 8.76
CA MET A 15 -17.32 20.65 8.25
C MET A 15 -16.73 21.76 7.39
N SER A 16 -17.09 21.81 6.11
CA SER A 16 -17.24 23.06 5.35
C SER A 16 -18.07 22.83 4.08
N ASP A 17 -18.99 23.75 3.81
CA ASP A 17 -19.89 23.81 2.65
C ASP A 17 -19.20 23.45 1.33
N SER A 18 -19.42 22.23 0.86
CA SER A 18 -19.20 21.87 -0.52
C SER A 18 -20.19 20.79 -0.93
N THR A 19 -20.54 20.82 -2.21
CA THR A 19 -21.59 20.10 -2.93
C THR A 19 -21.85 18.66 -2.43
N VAL A 20 -23.14 18.28 -2.45
CA VAL A 20 -23.76 17.01 -1.98
C VAL A 20 -22.98 15.73 -2.32
N ASP A 21 -22.14 15.77 -3.35
CA ASP A 21 -21.27 14.66 -3.77
C ASP A 21 -20.20 14.28 -2.74
N GLY A 22 -19.77 15.17 -1.85
CA GLY A 22 -18.78 14.87 -0.80
C GLY A 22 -19.31 14.02 0.38
N PHE A 23 -20.63 13.95 0.53
CA PHE A 23 -21.30 13.20 1.61
C PHE A 23 -22.05 11.98 1.10
N SER A 24 -22.04 11.76 -0.22
CA SER A 24 -22.85 10.71 -0.79
C SER A 24 -22.11 9.38 -0.85
N ALA A 25 -22.80 8.33 -0.40
CA ALA A 25 -22.37 6.95 -0.59
C ALA A 25 -22.55 6.44 -2.03
N PHE A 26 -22.87 7.31 -3.01
CA PHE A 26 -23.06 6.93 -4.42
C PHE A 26 -21.96 6.01 -4.99
N PRO A 27 -20.65 6.22 -4.72
CA PRO A 27 -19.61 5.31 -5.20
C PRO A 27 -19.73 3.89 -4.64
N PHE A 28 -20.27 3.77 -3.43
CA PHE A 28 -20.46 2.50 -2.70
C PHE A 28 -21.84 1.88 -2.92
N GLU A 29 -22.81 2.63 -3.44
CA GLU A 29 -24.16 2.15 -3.72
C GLU A 29 -24.15 1.04 -4.77
N ASN A 30 -23.30 1.18 -5.80
CA ASN A 30 -23.10 0.14 -6.80
C ASN A 30 -22.54 -1.14 -6.16
N PHE A 31 -21.61 -1.00 -5.21
CA PHE A 31 -21.03 -2.13 -4.47
C PHE A 31 -22.05 -2.83 -3.58
N LEU A 32 -22.93 -2.06 -2.92
CA LEU A 32 -24.04 -2.63 -2.13
C LEU A 32 -25.02 -3.41 -3.02
N GLY A 33 -25.26 -2.93 -4.25
CA GLY A 33 -26.01 -3.66 -5.29
C GLY A 33 -25.39 -5.00 -5.66
N VAL A 34 -24.05 -5.10 -5.67
CA VAL A 34 -23.34 -6.37 -5.88
C VAL A 34 -23.49 -7.28 -4.67
N LEU A 35 -23.26 -6.78 -3.46
CA LEU A 35 -23.37 -7.57 -2.22
C LEU A 35 -24.78 -8.14 -2.01
N THR A 36 -25.82 -7.37 -2.31
CA THR A 36 -27.21 -7.82 -2.19
C THR A 36 -27.54 -8.94 -3.16
N LYS A 37 -26.96 -8.95 -4.38
CA LYS A 37 -27.11 -10.06 -5.34
C LYS A 37 -26.45 -11.37 -4.89
N LEU A 38 -25.45 -11.31 -4.00
CA LEU A 38 -24.81 -12.51 -3.43
C LEU A 38 -25.69 -13.20 -2.39
N ILE A 39 -26.64 -12.48 -1.80
CA ILE A 39 -27.59 -12.99 -0.80
C ILE A 39 -28.77 -13.65 -1.54
N ARG A 40 -28.94 -14.97 -1.37
CA ARG A 40 -30.07 -15.71 -1.98
C ARG A 40 -31.24 -15.90 -1.02
N LYS A 41 -30.98 -15.91 0.29
CA LYS A 41 -31.99 -16.04 1.34
C LYS A 41 -31.67 -15.06 2.47
N SER A 42 -32.69 -14.53 3.14
CA SER A 42 -32.54 -13.56 4.24
C SER A 42 -31.81 -14.12 5.48
N GLU A 43 -31.65 -15.44 5.58
CA GLU A 43 -30.96 -16.08 6.69
C GLU A 43 -29.43 -15.95 6.57
N LYS A 44 -28.78 -15.48 7.64
CA LYS A 44 -27.31 -15.41 7.77
C LYS A 44 -26.63 -14.70 6.57
N PRO A 45 -27.05 -13.48 6.20
CA PRO A 45 -26.59 -12.80 4.99
C PRO A 45 -25.08 -12.59 4.96
N LEU A 46 -24.46 -12.24 6.10
CA LEU A 46 -23.02 -12.06 6.21
C LEU A 46 -22.24 -13.36 5.94
N GLN A 47 -22.73 -14.48 6.46
CA GLN A 47 -22.11 -15.78 6.25
C GLN A 47 -22.25 -16.23 4.79
N GLN A 48 -23.38 -15.91 4.14
CA GLN A 48 -23.57 -16.17 2.71
C GLN A 48 -22.59 -15.37 1.85
N ILE A 49 -22.42 -14.08 2.13
CA ILE A 49 -21.47 -13.21 1.42
C ILE A 49 -20.04 -13.73 1.61
N ALA A 50 -19.61 -13.98 2.85
CA ALA A 50 -18.26 -14.44 3.14
C ALA A 50 -17.92 -15.75 2.42
N ARG A 51 -18.83 -16.74 2.44
CA ARG A 51 -18.64 -18.02 1.74
C ARG A 51 -18.55 -17.83 0.23
N ARG A 52 -19.39 -16.97 -0.36
CA ARG A 52 -19.35 -16.71 -1.80
C ARG A 52 -18.09 -15.99 -2.26
N LEU A 53 -17.59 -15.05 -1.47
CA LEU A 53 -16.33 -14.39 -1.77
C LEU A 53 -15.17 -15.40 -1.77
N LEU A 54 -15.13 -16.29 -0.78
CA LEU A 54 -14.15 -17.39 -0.76
C LEU A 54 -14.29 -18.33 -1.98
N GLU A 55 -15.52 -18.68 -2.38
CA GLU A 55 -15.76 -19.47 -3.60
C GLU A 55 -15.21 -18.77 -4.87
N TYR A 56 -15.35 -17.45 -4.96
CA TYR A 56 -14.79 -16.67 -6.08
C TYR A 56 -13.26 -16.67 -6.06
N ASP A 57 -12.66 -16.48 -4.88
CA ASP A 57 -11.21 -16.45 -4.71
C ASP A 57 -10.58 -17.82 -5.05
N ASP A 58 -11.21 -18.92 -4.62
CA ASP A 58 -10.74 -20.29 -4.87
C ASP A 58 -10.71 -20.67 -6.37
N ILE A 59 -11.60 -20.09 -7.18
CA ILE A 59 -11.64 -20.35 -8.63
C ILE A 59 -10.47 -19.65 -9.36
N THR A 60 -9.90 -18.59 -8.78
CA THR A 60 -8.83 -17.80 -9.40
C THR A 60 -7.40 -18.32 -9.13
N PHE A 61 -7.21 -19.35 -8.29
CA PHE A 61 -5.87 -19.83 -7.91
C PHE A 61 -5.24 -20.89 -8.84
N SER A 62 -5.76 -21.11 -10.05
CA SER A 62 -5.19 -22.05 -11.02
C SER A 62 -4.30 -21.40 -12.09
N ASP A 63 -3.37 -20.53 -11.71
CA ASP A 63 -2.31 -20.07 -12.61
C ASP A 63 -0.94 -20.32 -11.97
N VAL A 64 -0.47 -21.57 -12.09
CA VAL A 64 0.88 -22.01 -11.70
C VAL A 64 1.87 -21.38 -12.69
N ARG A 65 2.33 -20.17 -12.40
CA ARG A 65 3.55 -19.61 -12.98
C ARG A 65 4.68 -19.76 -11.95
N PRO A 66 5.89 -20.22 -12.35
CA PRO A 66 7.04 -20.17 -11.45
C PRO A 66 7.30 -18.69 -11.12
N PRO A 67 7.34 -18.28 -9.83
CA PRO A 67 7.27 -16.87 -9.52
C PRO A 67 8.67 -16.28 -9.62
N ASN A 68 8.93 -15.54 -10.70
CA ASN A 68 9.51 -14.24 -10.43
C ASN A 68 8.47 -13.52 -9.56
N LEU A 69 8.73 -13.44 -8.24
CA LEU A 69 7.82 -12.85 -7.23
C LEU A 69 7.44 -11.40 -7.57
N PHE A 70 8.19 -10.79 -8.48
CA PHE A 70 7.96 -9.47 -9.01
C PHE A 70 8.53 -9.30 -10.42
N LYS A 71 7.97 -8.34 -11.17
CA LYS A 71 8.44 -7.89 -12.49
C LYS A 71 9.07 -6.50 -12.36
N LEU A 72 10.14 -6.26 -13.10
CA LEU A 72 10.82 -4.96 -13.15
C LEU A 72 10.54 -4.24 -14.47
N GLU A 73 10.33 -2.92 -14.41
CA GLU A 73 10.02 -2.07 -15.56
C GLU A 73 10.77 -0.73 -15.50
N LYS A 74 10.74 0.01 -16.62
CA LYS A 74 11.47 1.27 -16.82
C LYS A 74 12.98 1.14 -16.55
N HIS A 75 13.65 0.34 -17.37
CA HIS A 75 15.11 0.20 -17.30
C HIS A 75 15.82 1.54 -17.53
N HIS A 76 16.86 1.81 -16.75
CA HIS A 76 17.64 3.04 -16.86
C HIS A 76 19.11 2.84 -16.44
N HIS A 77 19.92 3.90 -16.53
CA HIS A 77 21.37 3.86 -16.24
C HIS A 77 21.82 4.93 -15.23
N ASP A 78 20.93 5.82 -14.79
CA ASP A 78 21.20 7.04 -14.04
C ASP A 78 20.70 6.98 -12.58
N GLY A 79 20.63 5.80 -11.97
CA GLY A 79 20.16 5.66 -10.59
C GLY A 79 21.23 5.87 -9.54
N SER A 80 20.77 6.30 -8.36
CA SER A 80 21.58 6.37 -7.14
C SER A 80 21.85 4.97 -6.58
N PHE A 81 23.00 4.80 -5.94
CA PHE A 81 23.46 3.55 -5.36
C PHE A 81 23.97 3.72 -3.93
N ASP A 82 24.01 2.62 -3.18
CA ASP A 82 24.52 2.56 -1.82
C ASP A 82 26.05 2.36 -1.73
N ASN A 83 26.78 2.32 -2.85
CA ASN A 83 28.23 2.04 -2.95
C ASN A 83 28.69 0.72 -2.29
N VAL A 84 27.77 -0.18 -1.92
CA VAL A 84 28.10 -1.44 -1.25
C VAL A 84 28.37 -2.57 -2.26
N ARG A 85 27.74 -2.51 -3.45
CA ARG A 85 27.77 -3.57 -4.45
C ARG A 85 27.86 -3.02 -5.87
N SER A 86 28.33 -3.86 -6.79
CA SER A 86 28.26 -3.60 -8.22
C SER A 86 26.92 -4.06 -8.78
N TYR A 87 26.12 -3.12 -9.28
CA TYR A 87 24.82 -3.39 -9.89
C TYR A 87 24.95 -3.44 -11.42
N THR A 88 24.28 -4.40 -12.04
CA THR A 88 24.37 -4.64 -13.49
C THR A 88 23.19 -4.05 -14.28
N LYS A 89 22.01 -3.95 -13.64
CA LYS A 89 20.78 -3.41 -14.25
C LYS A 89 20.01 -2.59 -13.23
N GLN A 90 19.30 -1.56 -13.69
CA GLN A 90 18.53 -0.64 -12.85
C GLN A 90 17.15 -0.36 -13.45
N TYR A 91 16.18 -0.10 -12.59
CA TYR A 91 14.76 -0.01 -12.92
C TYR A 91 14.07 0.99 -11.99
N LYS A 92 13.08 1.72 -12.52
CA LYS A 92 12.26 2.65 -11.73
C LYS A 92 10.99 2.03 -11.16
N VAL A 93 10.54 0.89 -11.67
CA VAL A 93 9.26 0.29 -11.28
C VAL A 93 9.43 -1.18 -10.91
N LEU A 94 8.89 -1.54 -9.75
CA LEU A 94 8.75 -2.90 -9.26
C LEU A 94 7.27 -3.25 -9.20
N HIS A 95 6.87 -4.33 -9.86
CA HIS A 95 5.51 -4.88 -9.81
C HIS A 95 5.49 -6.15 -8.99
N LYS A 96 4.73 -6.17 -7.90
CA LYS A 96 4.30 -7.38 -7.19
C LYS A 96 2.86 -7.72 -7.61
N ASN A 97 2.40 -8.92 -7.21
CA ASN A 97 1.07 -9.41 -7.56
C ASN A 97 -0.07 -8.44 -7.17
N LEU A 98 0.03 -7.79 -6.01
CA LEU A 98 -1.04 -6.94 -5.46
C LEU A 98 -0.79 -5.44 -5.65
N PHE A 99 0.44 -5.03 -5.96
CA PHE A 99 0.79 -3.63 -6.05
C PHE A 99 2.05 -3.39 -6.87
N SER A 100 2.23 -2.15 -7.33
CA SER A 100 3.48 -1.67 -7.88
C SER A 100 4.07 -0.55 -7.03
N LEU A 101 5.39 -0.42 -7.07
CA LEU A 101 6.16 0.72 -6.55
C LEU A 101 6.81 1.43 -7.72
N ASN A 102 6.71 2.75 -7.75
CA ASN A 102 7.28 3.59 -8.81
C ASN A 102 8.14 4.70 -8.19
N CYS A 103 9.44 4.65 -8.46
CA CYS A 103 10.40 5.62 -7.92
C CYS A 103 10.20 7.05 -8.46
N ASP A 104 9.49 7.22 -9.58
CA ASP A 104 9.18 8.54 -10.15
C ASP A 104 7.90 9.16 -9.57
N ASP A 105 7.17 8.42 -8.71
CA ASP A 105 5.92 8.87 -8.12
C ASP A 105 6.10 9.02 -6.61
N GLU A 106 6.08 10.26 -6.14
CA GLU A 106 6.34 10.60 -4.75
C GLU A 106 5.37 9.93 -3.77
N SER A 107 4.14 9.65 -4.19
CA SER A 107 3.13 9.02 -3.33
C SER A 107 3.22 7.50 -3.30
N ASN A 108 3.89 6.91 -4.31
CA ASN A 108 3.86 5.49 -4.66
C ASN A 108 5.26 4.82 -4.61
N CYS A 109 6.20 5.45 -3.94
CA CYS A 109 7.58 4.97 -3.83
C CYS A 109 7.90 4.33 -2.46
N CYS A 110 6.94 4.23 -1.54
CA CYS A 110 7.21 3.81 -0.17
C CYS A 110 6.72 2.38 0.13
N CYS A 111 7.47 1.65 0.96
CA CYS A 111 7.13 0.30 1.37
C CYS A 111 7.66 -0.04 2.76
N VAL A 112 7.17 -1.16 3.32
CA VAL A 112 7.61 -1.74 4.59
C VAL A 112 8.24 -3.10 4.31
N LEU A 113 9.37 -3.38 4.95
CA LEU A 113 10.00 -4.69 4.93
C LEU A 113 9.44 -5.65 6.01
N ASN A 114 9.78 -6.92 5.92
CA ASN A 114 9.42 -7.94 6.91
C ASN A 114 9.88 -7.60 8.34
N ASP A 115 10.98 -6.86 8.50
CA ASP A 115 11.50 -6.41 9.80
C ASP A 115 10.87 -5.10 10.31
N ARG A 116 9.83 -4.61 9.61
CA ARG A 116 9.14 -3.33 9.83
C ARG A 116 9.96 -2.08 9.47
N THR A 117 11.08 -2.23 8.79
CA THR A 117 11.81 -1.08 8.23
C THR A 117 10.96 -0.42 7.14
N MET A 118 10.69 0.87 7.27
CA MET A 118 10.02 1.68 6.26
C MET A 118 11.05 2.30 5.32
N ILE A 119 10.79 2.23 4.02
CA ILE A 119 11.75 2.66 2.98
C ILE A 119 11.02 3.51 1.95
N GLU A 120 11.67 4.58 1.53
CA GLU A 120 11.38 5.28 0.29
C GLU A 120 12.33 4.79 -0.81
N ALA A 121 11.79 4.08 -1.79
CA ALA A 121 12.54 3.51 -2.90
C ALA A 121 12.91 4.61 -3.91
N VAL A 122 14.20 4.69 -4.24
CA VAL A 122 14.73 5.60 -5.27
C VAL A 122 15.18 4.86 -6.53
N ASN A 123 15.45 3.55 -6.42
CA ASN A 123 15.90 2.71 -7.51
C ASN A 123 15.66 1.22 -7.18
N PHE A 124 15.44 0.39 -8.20
CA PHE A 124 15.48 -1.06 -8.10
C PHE A 124 16.61 -1.60 -8.96
N ALA A 125 17.52 -2.37 -8.38
CA ALA A 125 18.73 -2.77 -9.08
C ALA A 125 19.03 -4.27 -8.92
N VAL A 126 19.70 -4.84 -9.90
CA VAL A 126 20.10 -6.25 -9.91
C VAL A 126 21.60 -6.36 -9.71
N SER A 127 22.02 -7.20 -8.77
CA SER A 127 23.42 -7.57 -8.57
C SER A 127 23.51 -9.08 -8.39
N SER A 128 24.38 -9.76 -9.16
CA SER A 128 24.55 -11.22 -9.12
C SER A 128 23.21 -12.00 -9.22
N ASN A 129 22.30 -11.56 -10.09
CA ASN A 129 20.94 -12.09 -10.26
C ASN A 129 19.98 -11.93 -9.06
N VAL A 130 20.38 -11.17 -8.03
CA VAL A 130 19.54 -10.82 -6.89
C VAL A 130 19.01 -9.40 -7.08
N THR A 131 17.72 -9.18 -6.80
CA THR A 131 17.08 -7.87 -6.95
C THR A 131 17.01 -7.16 -5.61
N TYR A 132 17.45 -5.90 -5.62
CA TYR A 132 17.50 -5.02 -4.46
C TYR A 132 16.63 -3.79 -4.68
N VAL A 133 15.97 -3.35 -3.61
CA VAL A 133 15.43 -2.01 -3.49
C VAL A 133 16.50 -1.11 -2.87
N ILE A 134 16.80 -0.01 -3.54
CA ILE A 134 17.74 1.02 -3.08
C ILE A 134 16.92 2.23 -2.69
N GLY A 135 17.17 2.79 -1.51
CA GLY A 135 16.31 3.80 -0.93
C GLY A 135 16.85 4.44 0.32
N MET A 136 16.06 5.36 0.84
CA MET A 136 16.27 6.00 2.14
C MET A 136 15.36 5.35 3.17
N GLN A 137 15.88 5.14 4.37
CA GLN A 137 15.08 4.66 5.49
C GLN A 137 14.18 5.78 6.00
N LEU A 138 12.90 5.48 6.23
CA LEU A 138 11.93 6.38 6.83
C LEU A 138 11.85 6.11 8.33
N ILE A 139 12.18 7.11 9.14
CA ILE A 139 12.24 7.02 10.60
C ILE A 139 10.93 7.58 11.16
N PRO A 140 10.10 6.78 11.85
CA PRO A 140 8.91 7.29 12.53
C PRO A 140 9.28 8.28 13.63
N ILE A 141 8.62 9.44 13.66
CA ILE A 141 8.88 10.53 14.60
C ILE A 141 7.68 10.83 15.52
N SER A 142 6.44 10.67 15.04
CA SER A 142 5.26 10.94 15.85
C SER A 142 3.99 10.27 15.30
N ASN A 143 2.98 10.16 16.16
CA ASN A 143 1.62 9.79 15.76
C ASN A 143 0.93 10.96 15.04
N ILE A 144 0.00 10.64 14.15
CA ILE A 144 -0.88 11.64 13.49
C ILE A 144 -2.10 11.94 14.36
N TYR A 145 -2.57 10.94 15.09
CA TYR A 145 -3.66 11.01 16.05
C TYR A 145 -3.45 9.95 17.15
N SER A 146 -4.08 10.16 18.30
CA SER A 146 -3.98 9.30 19.49
C SER A 146 -5.33 8.82 20.03
N ASP A 147 -6.43 9.35 19.51
CA ASP A 147 -7.80 8.95 19.86
C ASP A 147 -8.50 8.40 18.60
N PRO A 148 -9.15 7.23 18.65
CA PRO A 148 -9.34 6.32 19.80
C PRO A 148 -8.14 5.41 20.11
N THR A 149 -7.12 5.41 19.25
CA THR A 149 -5.85 4.70 19.46
C THR A 149 -4.70 5.45 18.79
N GLU A 150 -3.47 5.15 19.18
CA GLU A 150 -2.26 5.68 18.57
C GLU A 150 -2.14 5.23 17.11
N SER A 151 -1.99 6.19 16.20
CA SER A 151 -1.96 5.90 14.76
C SER A 151 -0.85 4.92 14.36
N ILE A 152 0.28 4.89 15.08
CA ILE A 152 1.38 3.96 14.81
C ILE A 152 1.00 2.50 15.02
N GLU A 153 0.01 2.20 15.87
CA GLU A 153 -0.52 0.84 16.04
C GLU A 153 -1.21 0.35 14.76
N LEU A 154 -1.71 1.28 13.94
CA LEU A 154 -2.30 1.04 12.64
C LEU A 154 -1.26 1.14 11.50
N GLY A 155 0.02 1.29 11.84
CA GLY A 155 1.11 1.54 10.88
C GLY A 155 1.10 2.93 10.25
N ILE A 156 0.31 3.85 10.79
CA ILE A 156 0.17 5.23 10.30
C ILE A 156 1.04 6.14 11.16
N THR A 157 1.97 6.86 10.55
CA THR A 157 2.92 7.68 11.31
C THR A 157 3.50 8.81 10.49
N VAL A 158 3.96 9.86 11.17
CA VAL A 158 4.81 10.89 10.58
C VAL A 158 6.24 10.36 10.58
N VAL A 159 6.92 10.49 9.44
CA VAL A 159 8.29 10.03 9.22
C VAL A 159 9.20 11.15 8.74
N GLU A 160 10.48 11.00 9.05
CA GLU A 160 11.58 11.74 8.44
C GLU A 160 12.47 10.80 7.63
N LYS A 161 13.09 11.31 6.57
CA LYS A 161 13.99 10.53 5.72
C LYS A 161 15.39 10.52 6.34
N ASN A 162 16.00 9.36 6.42
CA ASN A 162 17.44 9.24 6.66
C ASN A 162 18.20 9.61 5.38
N GLU A 163 19.19 10.49 5.48
CA GLU A 163 19.98 10.96 4.33
C GLU A 163 20.87 9.86 3.72
N GLN A 164 21.09 8.75 4.43
CA GLN A 164 21.88 7.64 3.92
C GLN A 164 21.08 6.73 2.99
N ILE A 165 21.56 6.60 1.75
CA ILE A 165 21.07 5.59 0.80
C ILE A 165 21.60 4.21 1.19
N LYS A 166 20.71 3.22 1.27
CA LYS A 166 21.01 1.82 1.56
C LYS A 166 20.27 0.91 0.57
N SER A 167 20.66 -0.37 0.53
CA SER A 167 19.97 -1.40 -0.23
C SER A 167 19.41 -2.52 0.66
N TRP A 168 18.28 -3.07 0.23
CA TRP A 168 17.61 -4.21 0.85
C TRP A 168 17.10 -5.17 -0.23
N LEU A 169 16.81 -6.42 0.14
CA LEU A 169 16.27 -7.41 -0.81
C LEU A 169 14.83 -7.06 -1.19
N CYS A 170 14.49 -7.12 -2.47
CA CYS A 170 13.10 -6.91 -2.91
C CYS A 170 12.14 -8.00 -2.38
N ASP A 171 12.66 -9.20 -2.12
CA ASP A 171 11.90 -10.32 -1.53
C ASP A 171 11.37 -9.97 -0.13
N THR A 172 12.08 -9.12 0.62
CA THR A 172 11.66 -8.74 1.98
C THR A 172 10.62 -7.64 2.02
N ILE A 173 10.21 -7.09 0.87
CA ILE A 173 9.14 -6.07 0.80
C ILE A 173 7.81 -6.73 1.14
N ASN A 174 7.19 -6.32 2.24
CA ASN A 174 5.93 -6.88 2.70
C ASN A 174 4.73 -6.06 2.19
N LEU A 175 4.78 -4.74 2.38
CA LEU A 175 3.61 -3.88 2.29
C LEU A 175 3.93 -2.58 1.57
N LYS A 176 2.95 -2.04 0.84
CA LYS A 176 3.05 -0.72 0.22
C LYS A 176 2.53 0.38 1.14
N LEU A 177 3.22 1.52 1.12
CA LEU A 177 2.83 2.73 1.82
C LEU A 177 2.47 3.82 0.82
N MET A 178 1.38 4.54 1.10
CA MET A 178 1.10 5.83 0.49
C MET A 178 1.81 6.92 1.29
N LYS A 179 2.60 7.76 0.62
CA LYS A 179 3.29 8.90 1.22
C LYS A 179 2.56 10.20 0.93
N LEU A 180 2.31 11.00 1.95
CA LEU A 180 1.69 12.33 1.85
C LEU A 180 2.59 13.37 2.53
N LEU A 181 2.54 14.61 2.04
CA LEU A 181 3.23 15.72 2.67
C LEU A 181 2.54 16.07 4.00
N TYR A 182 3.31 16.15 5.08
CA TYR A 182 2.79 16.54 6.41
C TYR A 182 3.23 17.96 6.77
N GLN A 183 4.53 18.21 6.77
CA GLN A 183 5.16 19.51 7.03
C GLN A 183 6.45 19.63 6.21
N ARG A 184 7.15 20.77 6.31
CA ARG A 184 8.45 20.94 5.64
C ARG A 184 9.41 19.81 6.06
N ASN A 185 9.85 19.01 5.09
CA ASN A 185 10.71 17.83 5.24
C ASN A 185 10.14 16.68 6.09
N LYS A 186 8.83 16.67 6.38
CA LYS A 186 8.15 15.59 7.11
C LYS A 186 7.01 15.03 6.29
N PHE A 187 6.85 13.72 6.32
CA PHE A 187 5.86 13.02 5.53
C PHE A 187 4.98 12.19 6.44
N SER A 188 3.70 12.04 6.11
CA SER A 188 2.86 11.02 6.70
C SER A 188 2.83 9.81 5.78
N VAL A 189 2.90 8.62 6.36
CA VAL A 189 2.79 7.37 5.62
C VAL A 189 1.59 6.56 6.09
N PHE A 190 0.88 5.99 5.12
CA PHE A 190 -0.31 5.21 5.35
C PHE A 190 -0.16 3.83 4.69
N PRO A 191 -0.32 2.73 5.43
CA PRO A 191 -0.42 1.41 4.86
C PRO A 191 -1.57 1.31 3.88
N ILE A 192 -1.31 0.82 2.66
CA ILE A 192 -2.40 0.47 1.75
C ILE A 192 -2.89 -0.92 2.15
N LEU A 193 -4.04 -0.95 2.84
CA LEU A 193 -4.67 -2.20 3.28
C LEU A 193 -4.86 -3.15 2.08
N HIS A 194 -4.67 -4.44 2.31
CA HIS A 194 -4.70 -5.52 1.30
C HIS A 194 -3.54 -5.55 0.29
N THR A 195 -2.46 -4.79 0.53
CA THR A 195 -1.21 -4.95 -0.24
C THR A 195 -0.14 -5.80 0.46
N ALA A 196 -0.45 -6.32 1.66
CA ALA A 196 0.45 -7.22 2.38
C ALA A 196 0.59 -8.55 1.61
N VAL A 197 1.82 -9.05 1.50
CA VAL A 197 2.17 -10.30 0.80
C VAL A 197 2.65 -11.35 1.78
#